data_AF-A0A126R0Z9-F1
#
_entry.id   AF-A0A126R0Z9-F1
#
_cell.length_a   1.000
_cell.length_b   1.000
_cell.length_c   1.000
_cell.angle_alpha   90.00
_cell.angle_beta   90.00
_cell.angle_gamma   90.00
#
_symmetry.space_group_name_H-M   'P 1'
#
loop_
_entity.id
_entity.type
_entity.pdbx_description
1 polymer ?
#
loop_
_entity_poly.entity_id
_entity_poly.type
_entity_poly.pdbx_seq_one_letter_code
_entity_poly.pdbx_strand_id
1 'polypeptide(L)'
;MLIIPISLATTTTHQQDMSEISKYDNGSTVFAGDNIIDKNKINKYPIVSNLESLFTQIRNGEFEDAFFSIATGAVPTPQSEILVGNVSNEGIVEGFEGPGYVTVDKDKITVNPPGEFVWGYNSPYTQAKIVPDGIDIINNKTNQTVGHIDPKTMTNDTIPGDMVNVETLKYWYNHYGQGSKYNLEFCVAGINDNRTYISPKELKEHFPEAYNYSIKYPGGSPVIIYGQNYTETKVASTYTYLDSHPQYNDRNREYNAKQFVKAWNDTIIPSNARSSGRDGIGFSAVPESKAESGMATHGVCPPARSLRNAVLSLGFALPIGMDSGRDAVLYGFSPSTGIKVNNTLDYPIKIQMWTEGSGAGMRIYTNIYELIPNDHIKNSTNSTNNTDSTNTTNN
;
A
#
# COMPACT_ATOMS: atom_id res chain seq x y z
N MET A 1 0.82 -4.87 65.76
CA MET A 1 1.06 -6.27 65.35
C MET A 1 0.35 -6.44 64.02
N LEU A 2 1.07 -6.24 62.91
CA LEU A 2 0.52 -6.35 61.56
C LEU A 2 0.60 -7.84 61.19
N ILE A 3 -0.55 -8.49 61.04
CA ILE A 3 -0.61 -9.89 60.61
C ILE A 3 -0.47 -9.88 59.09
N ILE A 4 0.70 -10.24 58.58
CA ILE A 4 0.93 -10.52 57.16
C ILE A 4 0.56 -11.98 56.94
N PRO A 5 -0.50 -12.32 56.20
CA PRO A 5 -0.76 -13.70 55.84
C PRO A 5 0.27 -14.12 54.79
N ILE A 6 1.26 -14.92 55.21
CA ILE A 6 2.16 -15.64 54.31
C ILE A 6 1.40 -16.87 53.83
N SER A 7 0.63 -16.75 52.75
CA SER A 7 0.23 -17.93 51.98
C SER A 7 1.38 -18.29 51.06
N LEU A 8 1.98 -19.48 51.24
CA LEU A 8 2.84 -20.09 50.22
C LEU A 8 2.00 -20.31 48.96
N ALA A 9 2.07 -19.38 48.02
CA ALA A 9 1.65 -19.62 46.64
C ALA A 9 2.78 -20.38 45.96
N THR A 10 2.50 -21.63 45.57
CA THR A 10 3.31 -22.41 44.65
C THR A 10 3.57 -21.58 43.38
N THR A 11 4.84 -21.27 43.12
CA THR A 11 5.30 -20.56 41.92
C THR A 11 5.22 -21.50 40.71
N THR A 12 4.03 -21.65 40.13
CA THR A 12 3.95 -21.83 38.69
C THR A 12 4.22 -20.47 38.08
N THR A 13 5.44 -20.25 37.59
CA THR A 13 5.77 -19.11 36.73
C THR A 13 4.96 -19.27 35.45
N HIS A 14 3.72 -18.79 35.46
CA HIS A 14 2.98 -18.61 34.22
C HIS A 14 3.69 -17.48 33.49
N GLN A 15 4.57 -17.88 32.56
CA GLN A 15 5.15 -16.99 31.58
C GLN A 15 3.98 -16.29 30.88
N GLN A 16 3.97 -14.96 31.01
CA GLN A 16 2.87 -14.13 30.56
C GLN A 16 2.86 -14.09 29.04
N ASP A 17 1.71 -14.34 28.42
CA ASP A 17 1.59 -14.20 26.97
C ASP A 17 1.46 -12.71 26.62
N MET A 18 2.41 -12.19 25.83
CA MET A 18 2.41 -10.78 25.45
C MET A 18 1.19 -10.37 24.62
N SER A 19 0.56 -11.31 23.92
CA SER A 19 -0.67 -11.03 23.18
C SER A 19 -1.84 -10.65 24.10
N GLU A 20 -1.82 -11.06 25.36
CA GLU A 20 -2.87 -10.72 26.33
C GLU A 20 -2.77 -9.28 26.83
N ILE A 21 -1.55 -8.73 26.85
CA ILE A 21 -1.28 -7.36 27.33
C ILE A 21 -1.05 -6.34 26.23
N SER A 22 -0.70 -6.79 25.02
CA SER A 22 -0.65 -5.89 23.88
C SER A 22 -2.04 -5.34 23.61
N LYS A 23 -2.12 -4.03 23.38
CA LYS A 23 -3.34 -3.37 22.87
C LYS A 23 -3.52 -3.58 21.37
N TYR A 24 -2.48 -4.05 20.70
CA TYR A 24 -2.41 -4.22 19.26
C TYR A 24 -2.10 -5.67 18.91
N ASP A 25 -2.74 -6.18 17.86
CA ASP A 25 -2.38 -7.47 17.28
C ASP A 25 -0.97 -7.42 16.66
N ASN A 26 -0.31 -8.57 16.58
CA ASN A 26 0.98 -8.69 15.91
C ASN A 26 0.92 -8.16 14.45
N GLY A 27 1.89 -7.33 14.08
CA GLY A 27 1.96 -6.69 12.76
C GLY A 27 1.02 -5.50 12.58
N SER A 28 0.39 -5.00 13.64
CA SER A 28 -0.43 -3.77 13.61
C SER A 28 0.41 -2.52 13.39
N THR A 29 -0.21 -1.52 12.76
CA THR A 29 0.35 -0.19 12.56
C THR A 29 0.22 0.69 13.81
N VAL A 30 1.29 1.39 14.20
CA VAL A 30 1.34 2.32 15.33
C VAL A 30 2.10 3.60 14.96
N PHE A 31 1.83 4.67 15.70
CA PHE A 31 2.41 6.00 15.55
C PHE A 31 3.01 6.51 16.85
N ALA A 32 3.90 7.49 16.76
CA ALA A 32 4.47 8.16 17.92
C ALA A 32 3.35 8.72 18.83
N GLY A 33 3.44 8.42 20.12
CA GLY A 33 2.43 8.75 21.13
C GLY A 33 1.41 7.64 21.42
N ASP A 34 1.33 6.60 20.60
CA ASP A 34 0.45 5.47 20.88
C ASP A 34 0.92 4.71 22.12
N ASN A 35 -0.02 4.32 22.98
CA ASN A 35 0.26 3.42 24.09
C ASN A 35 -0.04 1.98 23.68
N ILE A 36 0.98 1.11 23.70
CA ILE A 36 0.89 -0.25 23.13
C ILE A 36 0.54 -1.36 24.13
N ILE A 37 0.52 -1.07 25.43
CA ILE A 37 0.27 -2.06 26.49
C ILE A 37 -0.95 -1.72 27.34
N ASP A 38 -1.66 -2.75 27.78
CA ASP A 38 -2.65 -2.66 28.84
C ASP A 38 -2.01 -3.01 30.19
N LYS A 39 -1.56 -1.98 30.92
CA LYS A 39 -0.93 -2.13 32.24
C LYS A 39 -1.81 -2.89 33.26
N ASN A 40 -3.14 -2.88 33.09
CA ASN A 40 -4.04 -3.57 34.02
C ASN A 40 -3.95 -5.09 33.91
N LYS A 41 -3.50 -5.60 32.75
CA LYS A 41 -3.37 -7.02 32.46
C LYS A 41 -1.96 -7.56 32.72
N ILE A 42 -1.03 -6.71 33.16
CA ILE A 42 0.32 -7.16 33.51
C ILE A 42 0.27 -8.06 34.73
N ASN A 43 0.94 -9.22 34.66
CA ASN A 43 1.03 -10.14 35.80
C ASN A 43 1.69 -9.46 36.99
N LYS A 44 1.14 -9.71 38.17
CA LYS A 44 1.60 -9.15 39.44
C LYS A 44 2.02 -10.28 40.36
N TYR A 45 3.19 -10.14 40.96
CA TYR A 45 3.76 -11.16 41.84
C TYR A 45 4.04 -10.57 43.22
N PRO A 46 4.01 -11.37 44.31
CA PRO A 46 4.37 -10.87 45.63
C PRO A 46 5.81 -10.32 45.64
N ILE A 47 6.03 -9.11 46.18
CA ILE A 47 7.37 -8.47 46.23
C ILE A 47 8.40 -9.38 46.90
N VAL A 48 8.00 -10.10 47.97
CA VAL A 48 8.89 -11.02 48.69
C VAL A 48 9.50 -12.11 47.80
N SER A 49 8.83 -12.45 46.69
CA SER A 49 9.30 -13.42 45.70
C SER A 49 9.96 -12.80 44.47
N ASN A 50 9.83 -11.48 44.28
CA ASN A 50 10.29 -10.75 43.08
C ASN A 50 10.89 -9.38 43.44
N LEU A 51 11.75 -9.34 44.46
CA LEU A 51 12.44 -8.12 44.89
C LEU A 51 13.28 -7.50 43.77
N GLU A 52 13.85 -8.32 42.89
CA GLU A 52 14.62 -7.88 41.73
C GLU A 52 13.78 -6.99 40.80
N SER A 53 12.54 -7.39 40.50
CA SER A 53 11.63 -6.60 39.66
C SER A 53 11.34 -5.21 40.24
N LEU A 54 11.22 -5.08 41.57
CA LEU A 54 11.06 -3.77 42.22
C LEU A 54 12.30 -2.90 42.06
N PHE A 55 13.50 -3.50 42.19
CA PHE A 55 14.74 -2.77 41.94
C PHE A 55 14.89 -2.36 40.47
N THR A 56 14.49 -3.23 39.53
CA THR A 56 14.45 -2.93 38.09
C THR A 56 13.55 -1.73 37.82
N GLN A 57 12.34 -1.70 38.37
CA GLN A 57 11.42 -0.57 38.22
C GLN A 57 12.03 0.76 38.71
N ILE A 58 12.60 0.77 39.92
CA ILE A 58 13.22 1.98 40.49
C ILE A 58 14.41 2.43 39.63
N ARG A 59 15.24 1.48 39.19
CA ARG A 59 16.42 1.77 38.37
C ARG A 59 16.06 2.34 37.00
N ASN A 60 14.99 1.83 36.40
CA ASN A 60 14.56 2.18 35.05
C ASN A 60 13.55 3.35 35.03
N GLY A 61 13.25 3.95 36.18
CA GLY A 61 12.38 5.11 36.29
C GLY A 61 10.89 4.81 36.25
N GLU A 62 10.49 3.54 36.39
CA GLU A 62 9.09 3.08 36.45
C GLU A 62 8.47 3.39 37.83
N PHE A 63 8.49 4.67 38.24
CA PHE A 63 8.21 5.10 39.63
C PHE A 63 6.76 4.90 40.07
N GLU A 64 5.80 5.02 39.15
CA GLU A 64 4.38 4.74 39.45
C GLU A 64 4.18 3.26 39.84
N ASP A 65 4.82 2.35 39.09
CA ASP A 65 4.77 0.91 39.32
C ASP A 65 5.55 0.53 40.60
N ALA A 66 6.67 1.18 40.88
CA ALA A 66 7.40 1.03 42.14
C ALA A 66 6.57 1.48 43.35
N PHE A 67 5.87 2.61 43.26
CA PHE A 67 4.99 3.09 44.31
C PHE A 67 3.79 2.15 44.52
N PHE A 68 3.15 1.71 43.44
CA PHE A 68 2.11 0.68 43.49
C PHE A 68 2.59 -0.58 44.21
N SER A 69 3.80 -1.03 43.90
CA SER A 69 4.40 -2.21 44.51
C SER A 69 4.55 -2.02 46.02
N ILE A 70 5.20 -0.94 46.45
CA ILE A 70 5.41 -0.63 47.88
C ILE A 70 4.07 -0.56 48.64
N ALA A 71 3.05 0.05 48.04
CA ALA A 71 1.74 0.24 48.68
C ALA A 71 0.93 -1.06 48.78
N THR A 72 1.04 -1.97 47.81
CA THR A 72 0.17 -3.15 47.70
C THR A 72 0.83 -4.47 48.09
N GLY A 73 2.17 -4.53 48.16
CA GLY A 73 2.90 -5.76 48.39
C GLY A 73 3.07 -6.64 47.14
N ALA A 74 2.59 -6.20 45.98
CA ALA A 74 2.66 -6.93 44.70
C ALA A 74 3.37 -6.10 43.62
N VAL A 75 4.38 -6.68 42.97
CA VAL A 75 5.18 -6.05 41.91
C VAL A 75 4.73 -6.55 40.53
N PRO A 76 4.36 -5.65 39.59
CA PRO A 76 4.11 -6.04 38.22
C PRO A 76 5.42 -6.42 37.51
N THR A 77 5.35 -7.26 36.48
CA THR A 77 6.50 -7.49 35.58
C THR A 77 7.04 -6.15 35.07
N PRO A 78 8.35 -5.85 35.20
CA PRO A 78 8.92 -4.58 34.73
C PRO A 78 8.72 -4.40 33.22
N GLN A 79 8.29 -3.22 32.80
CA GLN A 79 7.99 -2.96 31.38
C GLN A 79 9.25 -3.03 30.53
N SER A 80 10.38 -2.58 31.08
CA SER A 80 11.71 -2.71 30.50
C SER A 80 12.18 -4.15 30.20
N GLU A 81 11.54 -5.18 30.77
CA GLU A 81 11.85 -6.60 30.46
C GLU A 81 11.06 -7.12 29.24
N ILE A 82 9.87 -6.57 29.01
CA ILE A 82 8.91 -7.02 27.99
C ILE A 82 8.82 -6.10 26.78
N LEU A 83 9.25 -4.84 26.89
CA LEU A 83 9.21 -3.85 25.82
C LEU A 83 10.60 -3.63 25.21
N VAL A 84 10.66 -3.59 23.89
CA VAL A 84 11.91 -3.37 23.14
C VAL A 84 11.71 -2.42 21.95
N GLY A 85 12.75 -1.66 21.63
CA GLY A 85 12.82 -0.84 20.44
C GLY A 85 12.34 0.58 20.70
N ASN A 86 11.52 1.10 19.79
CA ASN A 86 11.07 2.49 19.75
C ASN A 86 9.85 2.74 20.67
N VAL A 87 10.01 2.42 21.95
CA VAL A 87 8.96 2.52 22.97
C VAL A 87 9.55 2.89 24.33
N SER A 88 8.88 3.79 25.04
CA SER A 88 9.26 4.19 26.40
C SER A 88 8.98 3.08 27.43
N ASN A 89 9.53 3.24 28.64
CA ASN A 89 9.26 2.32 29.75
C ASN A 89 7.82 2.37 30.26
N GLU A 90 7.00 3.30 29.78
CA GLU A 90 5.56 3.42 30.04
C GLU A 90 4.70 2.82 28.91
N GLY A 91 5.35 2.28 27.87
CA GLY A 91 4.69 1.70 26.71
C GLY A 91 4.23 2.71 25.67
N ILE A 92 4.85 3.90 25.62
CA ILE A 92 4.54 4.95 24.62
C ILE A 92 5.50 4.85 23.43
N VAL A 93 4.97 4.78 22.21
CA VAL A 93 5.79 4.75 20.98
C VAL A 93 6.54 6.07 20.80
N GLU A 94 7.85 6.00 20.52
CA GLU A 94 8.70 7.18 20.35
C GLU A 94 9.94 6.96 19.46
N GLY A 95 10.58 8.05 19.03
CA GLY A 95 11.89 8.00 18.36
C GLY A 95 11.87 7.74 16.85
N PHE A 96 10.71 7.82 16.19
CA PHE A 96 10.61 7.88 14.73
C PHE A 96 9.39 8.70 14.28
N GLU A 97 9.43 9.13 13.02
CA GLU A 97 8.28 9.72 12.33
C GLU A 97 7.66 8.71 11.36
N GLY A 98 6.35 8.80 11.16
CA GLY A 98 5.62 7.92 10.24
C GLY A 98 5.11 6.63 10.88
N PRO A 99 4.73 5.63 10.06
CA PRO A 99 3.95 4.49 10.52
C PRO A 99 4.84 3.31 10.92
N GLY A 100 5.18 3.18 12.19
CA GLY A 100 5.89 2.02 12.73
C GLY A 100 4.97 0.82 12.96
N TYR A 101 5.53 -0.32 13.31
CA TYR A 101 4.72 -1.53 13.55
C TYR A 101 5.16 -2.29 14.79
N VAL A 102 4.20 -3.01 15.37
CA VAL A 102 4.40 -3.81 16.57
C VAL A 102 4.63 -5.26 16.19
N THR A 103 5.69 -5.87 16.71
CA THR A 103 5.89 -7.31 16.75
C THR A 103 5.55 -7.82 18.14
N VAL A 104 4.63 -8.78 18.24
CA VAL A 104 4.26 -9.43 19.50
C VAL A 104 4.75 -10.88 19.45
N ASP A 105 5.81 -11.15 20.19
CA ASP A 105 6.36 -12.49 20.42
C ASP A 105 5.95 -13.00 21.81
N LYS A 106 6.20 -14.27 22.10
CA LYS A 106 5.85 -14.88 23.40
C LYS A 106 6.40 -14.12 24.61
N ASP A 107 7.57 -13.50 24.46
CA ASP A 107 8.33 -12.92 25.57
C ASP A 107 8.38 -11.40 25.51
N LYS A 108 8.18 -10.80 24.33
CA LYS A 108 8.44 -9.38 24.10
C LYS A 108 7.46 -8.75 23.12
N ILE A 109 7.22 -7.47 23.33
CA ILE A 109 6.56 -6.56 22.41
C ILE A 109 7.62 -5.60 21.88
N THR A 110 7.85 -5.62 20.57
CA THR A 110 8.86 -4.79 19.91
C THR A 110 8.18 -3.75 19.03
N VAL A 111 8.57 -2.48 19.16
CA VAL A 111 8.15 -1.43 18.23
C VAL A 111 9.26 -1.15 17.24
N ASN A 112 8.94 -1.31 15.96
CA ASN A 112 9.86 -1.11 14.85
C ASN A 112 9.51 0.18 14.10
N PRO A 113 10.51 1.00 13.74
CA PRO A 113 10.30 2.18 12.92
C PRO A 113 9.94 1.78 11.47
N PRO A 114 9.29 2.65 10.68
CA PRO A 114 9.07 2.40 9.27
C PRO A 114 10.40 2.32 8.50
N GLY A 115 10.42 1.53 7.42
CA GLY A 115 11.47 1.64 6.41
C GLY A 115 11.32 2.91 5.57
N GLU A 116 12.30 3.16 4.68
CA GLU A 116 12.30 4.32 3.77
C GLU A 116 11.06 4.40 2.90
N PHE A 117 10.65 3.25 2.35
CA PHE A 117 9.39 3.07 1.63
C PHE A 117 8.65 1.90 2.23
N VAL A 118 7.44 2.17 2.72
CA VAL A 118 6.49 1.13 3.14
C VAL A 118 5.42 1.00 2.07
N TRP A 119 5.23 -0.20 1.57
CA TRP A 119 4.28 -0.48 0.50
C TRP A 119 3.76 -1.91 0.58
N GLY A 120 2.56 -2.13 0.05
CA GLY A 120 1.95 -3.45 -0.06
C GLY A 120 1.05 -3.52 -1.28
N TYR A 121 0.11 -4.46 -1.29
CA TYR A 121 -0.79 -4.69 -2.42
C TYR A 121 -2.26 -4.45 -2.06
N ASN A 122 -3.01 -3.87 -3.00
CA ASN A 122 -4.46 -3.82 -2.95
C ASN A 122 -5.03 -5.23 -2.82
N SER A 123 -5.66 -5.54 -1.69
CA SER A 123 -6.26 -6.83 -1.40
C SER A 123 -7.74 -6.65 -1.05
N PRO A 124 -8.66 -7.46 -1.60
CA PRO A 124 -10.07 -7.41 -1.23
C PRO A 124 -10.28 -7.40 0.28
N TYR A 125 -10.96 -6.37 0.80
CA TYR A 125 -11.31 -6.26 2.21
C TYR A 125 -12.78 -6.58 2.43
N THR A 126 -13.70 -5.83 1.81
CA THR A 126 -15.12 -6.17 1.77
C THR A 126 -15.59 -6.49 0.35
N GLN A 127 -16.51 -7.44 0.23
CA GLN A 127 -17.13 -7.84 -1.02
C GLN A 127 -18.65 -7.86 -0.91
N ALA A 128 -19.34 -7.33 -1.91
CA ALA A 128 -20.74 -7.59 -2.14
C ALA A 128 -20.91 -9.03 -2.67
N LYS A 129 -21.94 -9.74 -2.19
CA LYS A 129 -22.37 -11.03 -2.72
C LYS A 129 -23.88 -11.01 -2.95
N ILE A 130 -24.32 -11.35 -4.15
CA ILE A 130 -25.75 -11.45 -4.47
C ILE A 130 -26.34 -12.66 -3.74
N VAL A 131 -27.37 -12.42 -2.93
CA VAL A 131 -28.15 -13.41 -2.19
C VAL A 131 -29.64 -13.29 -2.57
N PRO A 132 -30.51 -14.28 -2.27
CA PRO A 132 -31.90 -14.28 -2.74
C PRO A 132 -32.71 -13.03 -2.39
N ASP A 133 -32.39 -12.37 -1.28
CA ASP A 133 -33.09 -11.23 -0.71
C ASP A 133 -32.34 -9.90 -0.83
N GLY A 134 -31.16 -9.87 -1.45
CA GLY A 134 -30.40 -8.64 -1.62
C GLY A 134 -28.91 -8.86 -1.83
N ILE A 135 -28.10 -8.04 -1.15
CA ILE A 135 -26.64 -8.08 -1.25
C ILE A 135 -26.03 -8.16 0.15
N ASP A 136 -25.34 -9.25 0.44
CA ASP A 136 -24.54 -9.38 1.65
C ASP A 136 -23.19 -8.68 1.47
N ILE A 137 -22.72 -7.99 2.50
CA ILE A 137 -21.37 -7.44 2.61
C ILE A 137 -20.53 -8.42 3.43
N ILE A 138 -19.54 -9.03 2.79
CA ILE A 138 -18.67 -10.03 3.40
C ILE A 138 -17.31 -9.41 3.67
N ASN A 139 -16.81 -9.53 4.90
CA ASN A 139 -15.43 -9.23 5.22
C ASN A 139 -14.53 -10.41 4.78
N ASN A 140 -13.62 -10.19 3.84
CA ASN A 140 -12.76 -11.23 3.27
C ASN A 140 -11.66 -11.73 4.22
N LYS A 141 -11.37 -11.00 5.30
CA LYS A 141 -10.41 -11.44 6.32
C LYS A 141 -11.04 -12.42 7.30
N THR A 142 -12.27 -12.16 7.73
CA THR A 142 -12.98 -13.01 8.70
C THR A 142 -13.95 -14.00 8.05
N ASN A 143 -14.26 -13.81 6.77
CA ASN A 143 -15.31 -14.52 6.04
C ASN A 143 -16.70 -14.40 6.69
N GLN A 144 -16.95 -13.31 7.43
CA GLN A 144 -18.22 -13.03 8.10
C GLN A 144 -19.02 -11.98 7.31
N THR A 145 -20.35 -12.13 7.32
CA THR A 145 -21.26 -11.09 6.86
C THR A 145 -21.26 -9.95 7.87
N VAL A 146 -20.88 -8.76 7.42
CA VAL A 146 -20.79 -7.54 8.24
C VAL A 146 -21.88 -6.52 7.92
N GLY A 147 -22.71 -6.78 6.91
CA GLY A 147 -23.85 -5.96 6.55
C GLY A 147 -24.69 -6.60 5.45
N HIS A 148 -25.87 -6.02 5.22
CA HIS A 148 -26.79 -6.43 4.16
C HIS A 148 -27.43 -5.18 3.55
N ILE A 149 -27.54 -5.13 2.22
CA ILE A 149 -28.09 -4.01 1.46
C ILE A 149 -29.35 -4.48 0.72
N ASP A 150 -30.48 -3.82 0.97
CA ASP A 150 -31.68 -3.96 0.14
C ASP A 150 -31.49 -3.14 -1.16
N PRO A 151 -31.54 -3.79 -2.35
CA PRO A 151 -31.39 -3.12 -3.63
C PRO A 151 -32.38 -1.97 -3.88
N LYS A 152 -33.55 -1.99 -3.22
CA LYS A 152 -34.58 -0.94 -3.35
C LYS A 152 -34.24 0.34 -2.60
N THR A 153 -33.53 0.22 -1.48
CA THR A 153 -33.16 1.37 -0.63
C THR A 153 -31.69 1.74 -0.74
N MET A 154 -30.91 1.04 -1.56
CA MET A 154 -29.49 1.28 -1.80
C MET A 154 -29.19 2.74 -2.20
N THR A 155 -28.32 3.38 -1.42
CA THR A 155 -27.70 4.69 -1.64
C THR A 155 -26.17 4.58 -1.54
N ASN A 156 -25.43 5.65 -1.86
CA ASN A 156 -23.98 5.66 -1.64
C ASN A 156 -23.62 5.48 -0.16
N ASP A 157 -24.42 6.00 0.77
CA ASP A 157 -24.16 5.88 2.21
C ASP A 157 -24.34 4.44 2.74
N THR A 158 -25.10 3.61 2.02
CA THR A 158 -25.25 2.18 2.36
C THR A 158 -24.12 1.31 1.84
N ILE A 159 -23.28 1.83 0.94
CA ILE A 159 -22.16 1.11 0.34
C ILE A 159 -20.89 1.48 1.12
N PRO A 160 -20.12 0.50 1.61
CA PRO A 160 -18.89 0.77 2.32
C PRO A 160 -17.80 1.29 1.37
N GLY A 161 -17.05 2.29 1.84
CA GLY A 161 -15.93 2.89 1.13
C GLY A 161 -16.32 3.79 -0.05
N ASP A 162 -15.31 4.25 -0.79
CA ASP A 162 -15.47 5.22 -1.89
C ASP A 162 -15.13 4.63 -3.28
N MET A 163 -14.81 3.34 -3.35
CA MET A 163 -14.38 2.69 -4.61
C MET A 163 -15.54 2.46 -5.58
N VAL A 164 -16.74 2.19 -5.05
CA VAL A 164 -17.91 1.80 -5.84
C VAL A 164 -19.07 2.71 -5.49
N ASN A 165 -19.70 3.29 -6.50
CA ASN A 165 -20.92 4.07 -6.31
C ASN A 165 -22.19 3.23 -6.54
N VAL A 166 -23.32 3.78 -6.10
CA VAL A 166 -24.65 3.15 -6.21
C VAL A 166 -25.03 2.77 -7.64
N GLU A 167 -24.68 3.58 -8.63
CA GLU A 167 -24.99 3.30 -10.04
C GLU A 167 -24.27 2.05 -10.54
N THR A 168 -22.98 1.93 -10.20
CA THR A 168 -22.13 0.79 -10.56
C THR A 168 -22.63 -0.48 -9.87
N LEU A 169 -22.93 -0.41 -8.58
CA LEU A 169 -23.38 -1.58 -7.83
C LEU A 169 -24.78 -2.04 -8.27
N LYS A 170 -25.70 -1.10 -8.56
CA LYS A 170 -27.02 -1.43 -9.15
C LYS A 170 -26.88 -2.05 -10.53
N TYR A 171 -26.01 -1.52 -11.38
CA TYR A 171 -25.74 -2.12 -12.68
C TYR A 171 -25.26 -3.56 -12.53
N TRP A 172 -24.26 -3.80 -11.68
CA TRP A 172 -23.76 -5.14 -11.39
C TRP A 172 -24.87 -6.06 -10.84
N TYR A 173 -25.61 -5.63 -9.83
CA TYR A 173 -26.69 -6.44 -9.25
C TYR A 173 -27.74 -6.88 -10.29
N ASN A 174 -28.10 -6.00 -11.22
CA ASN A 174 -29.11 -6.29 -12.24
C ASN A 174 -28.62 -7.15 -13.43
N HIS A 175 -27.29 -7.27 -13.62
CA HIS A 175 -26.72 -8.00 -14.76
C HIS A 175 -26.10 -9.35 -14.37
N TYR A 176 -25.86 -9.59 -13.09
CA TYR A 176 -25.19 -10.79 -12.59
C TYR A 176 -26.13 -11.62 -11.70
N GLY A 177 -25.89 -12.93 -11.66
CA GLY A 177 -26.74 -13.88 -10.92
C GLY A 177 -26.36 -14.07 -9.46
N GLN A 178 -27.24 -14.74 -8.70
CA GLN A 178 -27.00 -15.12 -7.30
C GLN A 178 -25.62 -15.79 -7.12
N GLY A 179 -24.93 -15.44 -6.04
CA GLY A 179 -23.59 -15.94 -5.72
C GLY A 179 -22.45 -15.15 -6.37
N SER A 180 -22.74 -14.27 -7.33
CA SER A 180 -21.74 -13.35 -7.90
C SER A 180 -21.15 -12.46 -6.81
N LYS A 181 -19.86 -12.15 -6.94
CA LYS A 181 -19.10 -11.31 -6.00
C LYS A 181 -18.58 -10.05 -6.68
N TYR A 182 -18.49 -8.96 -5.90
CA TYR A 182 -17.93 -7.69 -6.35
C TYR A 182 -17.14 -7.04 -5.21
N ASN A 183 -15.91 -6.61 -5.46
CA ASN A 183 -15.11 -5.92 -4.44
C ASN A 183 -15.72 -4.55 -4.14
N LEU A 184 -15.82 -4.19 -2.86
CA LEU A 184 -16.32 -2.88 -2.42
C LEU A 184 -15.20 -2.04 -1.82
N GLU A 185 -14.29 -2.66 -1.07
CA GLU A 185 -13.14 -1.98 -0.49
C GLU A 185 -11.87 -2.82 -0.64
N PHE A 186 -10.74 -2.14 -0.71
CA PHE A 186 -9.41 -2.74 -0.60
C PHE A 186 -8.72 -2.33 0.68
N CYS A 187 -8.06 -3.29 1.33
CA CYS A 187 -7.01 -3.03 2.29
C CYS A 187 -5.66 -3.10 1.57
N VAL A 188 -4.60 -2.62 2.22
CA VAL A 188 -3.23 -2.88 1.75
C VAL A 188 -2.65 -4.01 2.58
N ALA A 189 -2.25 -5.10 1.93
CA ALA A 189 -1.72 -6.31 2.58
C ALA A 189 -0.46 -6.82 1.87
N GLY A 190 0.27 -7.75 2.50
CA GLY A 190 1.56 -8.21 1.99
C GLY A 190 2.58 -7.07 1.97
N ILE A 191 2.64 -6.34 3.08
CA ILE A 191 3.45 -5.14 3.23
C ILE A 191 4.92 -5.56 3.37
N ASN A 192 5.81 -4.80 2.75
CA ASN A 192 7.24 -5.09 2.67
C ASN A 192 8.01 -4.99 4.01
N ASP A 193 7.35 -4.61 5.10
CA ASP A 193 7.91 -4.48 6.45
C ASP A 193 7.33 -5.49 7.46
N ASN A 194 6.67 -6.56 6.98
CA ASN A 194 6.03 -7.64 7.75
C ASN A 194 4.72 -7.27 8.47
N ARG A 195 4.18 -6.07 8.27
CA ARG A 195 2.83 -5.75 8.75
C ARG A 195 1.79 -6.61 8.08
N THR A 196 0.78 -6.99 8.86
CA THR A 196 -0.23 -7.94 8.41
C THR A 196 -1.10 -7.32 7.31
N TYR A 197 -1.71 -6.17 7.59
CA TYR A 197 -2.42 -5.33 6.64
C TYR A 197 -2.73 -3.96 7.27
N ILE A 198 -3.16 -3.00 6.44
CA ILE A 198 -3.77 -1.74 6.87
C ILE A 198 -5.19 -1.71 6.30
N SER A 199 -6.20 -1.59 7.17
CA SER A 199 -7.61 -1.60 6.79
C SER A 199 -7.99 -0.38 5.93
N PRO A 200 -9.10 -0.41 5.16
CA PRO A 200 -9.55 0.75 4.41
C PRO A 200 -9.80 1.97 5.30
N LYS A 201 -10.30 1.75 6.53
CA LYS A 201 -10.52 2.79 7.52
C LYS A 201 -9.19 3.45 7.93
N GLU A 202 -8.21 2.66 8.34
CA GLU A 202 -6.88 3.17 8.71
C GLU A 202 -6.18 3.85 7.53
N LEU A 203 -6.30 3.31 6.31
CA LEU A 203 -5.81 3.97 5.10
C LEU A 203 -6.44 5.35 4.92
N LYS A 204 -7.76 5.46 5.08
CA LYS A 204 -8.47 6.73 4.92
C LYS A 204 -8.10 7.75 6.01
N GLU A 205 -7.93 7.30 7.25
CA GLU A 205 -7.65 8.15 8.41
C GLU A 205 -6.19 8.60 8.47
N HIS A 206 -5.24 7.71 8.20
CA HIS A 206 -3.81 7.97 8.39
C HIS A 206 -3.01 8.11 7.09
N PHE A 207 -3.50 7.58 5.97
CA PHE A 207 -2.79 7.55 4.69
C PHE A 207 -3.69 7.99 3.51
N PRO A 208 -4.28 9.19 3.54
CA PRO A 208 -5.32 9.60 2.59
C PRO A 208 -4.85 9.57 1.12
N GLU A 209 -3.56 9.83 0.86
CA GLU A 209 -2.99 9.71 -0.49
C GLU A 209 -2.95 8.25 -0.97
N ALA A 210 -2.49 7.34 -0.10
CA ALA A 210 -2.47 5.90 -0.37
C ALA A 210 -3.89 5.35 -0.57
N TYR A 211 -4.88 5.81 0.23
CA TYR A 211 -6.29 5.46 0.04
C TYR A 211 -6.82 5.95 -1.31
N ASN A 212 -6.59 7.22 -1.65
CA ASN A 212 -7.01 7.81 -2.93
C ASN A 212 -6.33 7.18 -4.15
N TYR A 213 -5.12 6.66 -3.97
CA TYR A 213 -4.45 5.83 -4.96
C TYR A 213 -5.14 4.47 -5.03
N SER A 214 -5.22 3.74 -3.92
CA SER A 214 -5.78 2.39 -3.81
C SER A 214 -7.12 2.22 -4.52
N ILE A 215 -8.08 3.12 -4.31
CA ILE A 215 -9.43 3.03 -4.91
C ILE A 215 -9.46 3.24 -6.44
N LYS A 216 -8.36 3.70 -7.04
CA LYS A 216 -8.25 3.96 -8.50
C LYS A 216 -7.51 2.86 -9.24
N TYR A 217 -6.90 1.89 -8.54
CA TYR A 217 -6.10 0.84 -9.16
C TYR A 217 -6.71 -0.54 -8.89
N PRO A 218 -6.55 -1.50 -9.82
CA PRO A 218 -7.16 -2.80 -9.67
C PRO A 218 -6.60 -3.58 -8.47
N GLY A 219 -7.32 -4.63 -8.07
CA GLY A 219 -6.82 -5.58 -7.07
C GLY A 219 -5.45 -6.16 -7.48
N GLY A 220 -4.56 -6.31 -6.51
CA GLY A 220 -3.19 -6.76 -6.70
C GLY A 220 -2.21 -5.67 -7.19
N SER A 221 -2.66 -4.44 -7.42
CA SER A 221 -1.75 -3.33 -7.67
C SER A 221 -0.99 -2.95 -6.39
N PRO A 222 0.31 -2.63 -6.48
CA PRO A 222 1.06 -2.11 -5.35
C PRO A 222 0.59 -0.70 -4.95
N VAL A 223 0.68 -0.38 -3.67
CA VAL A 223 0.36 0.93 -3.09
C VAL A 223 1.47 1.32 -2.12
N ILE A 224 2.09 2.48 -2.36
CA ILE A 224 2.99 3.10 -1.39
C ILE A 224 2.13 3.68 -0.25
N ILE A 225 2.39 3.22 0.97
CA ILE A 225 1.75 3.70 2.20
C ILE A 225 2.55 4.87 2.78
N TYR A 226 3.87 4.77 2.71
CA TYR A 226 4.78 5.75 3.27
C TYR A 226 6.05 5.84 2.44
N GLY A 227 6.52 7.06 2.25
CA GLY A 227 7.82 7.39 1.69
C GLY A 227 8.15 8.81 2.08
N GLN A 228 9.31 9.03 2.70
CA GLN A 228 9.75 10.36 3.10
C GLN A 228 11.13 10.68 2.55
N ASN A 229 11.40 11.99 2.42
CA ASN A 229 12.73 12.52 2.15
C ASN A 229 13.42 11.86 0.95
N TYR A 230 12.71 11.73 -0.16
CA TYR A 230 13.25 11.27 -1.44
C TYR A 230 13.33 12.40 -2.46
N THR A 231 14.17 12.22 -3.47
CA THR A 231 14.24 13.07 -4.66
C THR A 231 13.73 12.29 -5.86
N GLU A 232 12.93 12.95 -6.71
CA GLU A 232 12.51 12.39 -7.99
C GLU A 232 13.59 12.61 -9.05
N THR A 233 14.34 11.57 -9.38
CA THR A 233 15.38 11.62 -10.41
C THR A 233 14.83 11.11 -11.73
N LYS A 234 14.82 11.94 -12.78
CA LYS A 234 14.36 11.52 -14.09
C LYS A 234 15.37 10.54 -14.70
N VAL A 235 14.94 9.30 -14.92
CA VAL A 235 15.79 8.21 -15.43
C VAL A 235 15.46 7.81 -16.88
N ALA A 236 14.26 8.12 -17.36
CA ALA A 236 13.90 7.95 -18.77
C ALA A 236 12.96 9.05 -19.27
N SER A 237 13.03 9.34 -20.56
CA SER A 237 12.16 10.29 -21.26
C SER A 237 11.98 9.88 -22.72
N THR A 238 10.74 9.67 -23.16
CA THR A 238 10.42 9.36 -24.55
C THR A 238 9.16 10.09 -25.00
N TYR A 239 8.94 10.12 -26.32
CA TYR A 239 7.71 10.65 -26.89
C TYR A 239 7.35 9.94 -28.19
N THR A 240 6.09 10.06 -28.58
CA THR A 240 5.55 9.59 -29.86
C THR A 240 4.49 10.56 -30.40
N TYR A 241 4.01 10.32 -31.62
CA TYR A 241 2.87 11.01 -32.22
C TYR A 241 1.70 10.06 -32.41
N LEU A 242 0.48 10.60 -32.37
CA LEU A 242 -0.74 9.82 -32.63
C LEU A 242 -0.81 9.28 -34.07
N ASP A 243 -0.33 10.06 -35.05
CA ASP A 243 -0.52 9.87 -36.50
C ASP A 243 -1.99 9.90 -36.93
N SER A 244 -2.26 10.00 -38.24
CA SER A 244 -3.61 9.92 -38.81
C SER A 244 -3.90 8.51 -39.34
N HIS A 245 -5.05 7.95 -38.94
CA HIS A 245 -5.64 6.72 -39.46
C HIS A 245 -7.16 6.92 -39.53
N PRO A 246 -7.66 7.70 -40.51
CA PRO A 246 -9.07 8.10 -40.59
C PRO A 246 -10.04 6.92 -40.65
N GLN A 247 -9.60 5.78 -41.20
CA GLN A 247 -10.37 4.55 -41.28
C GLN A 247 -10.79 4.00 -39.90
N TYR A 248 -10.11 4.42 -38.83
CA TYR A 248 -10.39 4.03 -37.45
C TYR A 248 -10.94 5.21 -36.62
N ASN A 249 -11.40 6.28 -37.27
CA ASN A 249 -11.89 7.51 -36.65
C ASN A 249 -10.84 8.21 -35.77
N ASP A 250 -10.15 9.20 -36.35
CA ASP A 250 -9.09 9.93 -35.66
C ASP A 250 -9.53 10.63 -34.37
N ARG A 251 -10.81 11.03 -34.24
CA ARG A 251 -11.34 11.59 -32.99
C ARG A 251 -11.42 10.54 -31.89
N ASN A 252 -11.88 9.33 -32.20
CA ASN A 252 -11.89 8.22 -31.24
C ASN A 252 -10.48 7.81 -30.85
N ARG A 253 -9.55 7.82 -31.82
CA ARG A 253 -8.13 7.54 -31.55
C ARG A 253 -7.50 8.55 -30.60
N GLU A 254 -7.74 9.84 -30.82
CA GLU A 254 -7.26 10.90 -29.92
C GLU A 254 -7.84 10.73 -28.52
N TYR A 255 -9.15 10.48 -28.41
CA TYR A 255 -9.81 10.22 -27.14
C TYR A 255 -9.15 9.04 -26.40
N ASN A 256 -9.00 7.89 -27.07
CA ASN A 256 -8.40 6.69 -26.48
C ASN A 256 -6.94 6.90 -26.08
N ALA A 257 -6.18 7.67 -26.85
CA ALA A 257 -4.80 8.00 -26.49
C ALA A 257 -4.74 8.82 -25.19
N LYS A 258 -5.63 9.81 -25.03
CA LYS A 258 -5.77 10.59 -23.79
C LYS A 258 -6.23 9.74 -22.62
N GLN A 259 -7.13 8.77 -22.83
CA GLN A 259 -7.54 7.83 -21.78
C GLN A 259 -6.39 6.91 -21.34
N PHE A 260 -5.57 6.42 -22.28
CA PHE A 260 -4.37 5.65 -21.94
C PHE A 260 -3.41 6.47 -21.08
N VAL A 261 -3.13 7.70 -21.48
CA VAL A 261 -2.28 8.63 -20.72
C VAL A 261 -2.85 8.87 -19.32
N LYS A 262 -4.16 9.12 -19.21
CA LYS A 262 -4.85 9.26 -17.92
C LYS A 262 -4.75 8.00 -17.05
N ALA A 263 -4.79 6.82 -17.66
CA ALA A 263 -4.67 5.54 -16.95
C ALA A 263 -3.29 5.35 -16.33
N TRP A 264 -2.24 5.76 -17.01
CA TRP A 264 -0.86 5.48 -16.60
C TRP A 264 -0.16 6.64 -15.88
N ASN A 265 -0.65 7.87 -16.04
CA ASN A 265 -0.05 9.02 -15.38
C ASN A 265 -0.08 8.90 -13.84
N ASP A 266 1.06 9.20 -13.23
CA ASP A 266 1.34 9.07 -11.80
C ASP A 266 1.21 7.62 -11.27
N THR A 267 1.43 6.62 -12.12
CA THR A 267 1.53 5.22 -11.65
C THR A 267 2.87 5.03 -10.96
N ILE A 268 2.84 4.61 -9.70
CA ILE A 268 4.05 4.28 -8.92
C ILE A 268 4.21 2.76 -8.90
N ILE A 269 5.42 2.29 -9.13
CA ILE A 269 5.78 0.87 -9.10
C ILE A 269 6.94 0.73 -8.10
N PRO A 270 6.73 0.07 -6.95
CA PRO A 270 7.80 -0.16 -5.98
C PRO A 270 8.98 -0.92 -6.57
N SER A 271 10.11 -0.88 -5.86
CA SER A 271 11.27 -1.69 -6.22
C SER A 271 10.90 -3.17 -6.34
N ASN A 272 11.43 -3.83 -7.37
CA ASN A 272 11.24 -5.26 -7.63
C ASN A 272 9.77 -5.71 -7.68
N ALA A 273 8.87 -4.80 -8.05
CA ALA A 273 7.43 -5.04 -8.14
C ALA A 273 6.91 -4.77 -9.55
N ARG A 274 5.67 -5.20 -9.79
CA ARG A 274 4.94 -4.96 -11.04
C ARG A 274 3.64 -4.23 -10.78
N SER A 275 3.23 -3.36 -11.70
CA SER A 275 1.94 -2.67 -11.63
C SER A 275 1.31 -2.51 -13.02
N SER A 276 0.03 -2.14 -13.02
CA SER A 276 -0.71 -1.66 -14.19
C SER A 276 -1.15 -0.21 -13.99
N GLY A 277 -1.73 0.40 -15.02
CA GLY A 277 -2.46 1.64 -14.90
C GLY A 277 -3.75 1.49 -14.08
N ARG A 278 -4.44 2.63 -13.93
CA ARG A 278 -5.70 2.82 -13.20
C ARG A 278 -6.85 1.98 -13.77
N ASP A 279 -7.72 1.52 -12.88
CA ASP A 279 -9.00 0.92 -13.26
C ASP A 279 -10.07 1.99 -13.52
N GLY A 280 -11.22 1.59 -14.07
CA GLY A 280 -12.35 2.49 -14.32
C GLY A 280 -12.13 3.51 -15.44
N ILE A 281 -11.07 3.34 -16.25
CA ILE A 281 -10.81 4.17 -17.42
C ILE A 281 -11.62 3.66 -18.61
N GLY A 282 -12.61 4.45 -19.03
CA GLY A 282 -13.42 4.14 -20.20
C GLY A 282 -12.67 4.39 -21.51
N PHE A 283 -12.80 3.46 -22.45
CA PHE A 283 -12.27 3.58 -23.80
C PHE A 283 -13.39 3.49 -24.83
N SER A 284 -13.23 4.20 -25.94
CA SER A 284 -14.16 4.15 -27.08
C SER A 284 -13.82 2.98 -27.99
N ALA A 285 -14.80 2.14 -28.27
CA ALA A 285 -14.67 1.01 -29.16
C ALA A 285 -14.91 1.42 -30.62
N VAL A 286 -14.10 0.91 -31.53
CA VAL A 286 -14.20 1.13 -32.98
C VAL A 286 -14.38 -0.23 -33.67
N PRO A 287 -15.31 -0.38 -34.62
CA PRO A 287 -15.48 -1.63 -35.36
C PRO A 287 -14.17 -2.10 -36.02
N GLU A 288 -13.82 -3.36 -35.82
CA GLU A 288 -12.61 -3.98 -36.34
C GLU A 288 -12.86 -5.47 -36.65
N SER A 289 -12.90 -5.79 -37.95
CA SER A 289 -13.16 -7.15 -38.44
C SER A 289 -12.13 -8.20 -37.98
N LYS A 290 -10.91 -7.77 -37.66
CA LYS A 290 -9.84 -8.65 -37.20
C LYS A 290 -9.85 -8.90 -35.70
N ALA A 291 -10.61 -8.13 -34.93
CA ALA A 291 -10.76 -8.33 -33.49
C ALA A 291 -11.79 -9.43 -33.23
N GLU A 292 -11.53 -10.32 -32.28
CA GLU A 292 -12.44 -11.42 -31.93
C GLU A 292 -13.84 -10.93 -31.52
N SER A 293 -13.91 -9.78 -30.83
CA SER A 293 -15.15 -9.12 -30.43
C SER A 293 -15.83 -8.33 -31.56
N GLY A 294 -15.20 -8.24 -32.74
CA GLY A 294 -15.58 -7.32 -33.82
C GLY A 294 -15.29 -5.85 -33.52
N MET A 295 -14.65 -5.54 -32.38
CA MET A 295 -14.38 -4.18 -31.91
C MET A 295 -12.95 -4.06 -31.37
N ALA A 296 -12.30 -2.92 -31.62
CA ALA A 296 -10.96 -2.62 -31.11
C ALA A 296 -10.88 -1.21 -30.50
N THR A 297 -9.93 -1.03 -29.59
CA THR A 297 -9.63 0.28 -29.00
C THR A 297 -8.51 0.97 -29.77
N HIS A 298 -8.82 1.51 -30.94
CA HIS A 298 -7.81 2.19 -31.77
C HIS A 298 -7.30 3.48 -31.10
N GLY A 299 -6.02 3.79 -31.28
CA GLY A 299 -5.37 4.99 -30.69
C GLY A 299 -4.55 4.74 -29.43
N VAL A 300 -4.56 3.52 -28.86
CA VAL A 300 -3.78 3.18 -27.65
C VAL A 300 -2.34 2.74 -27.94
N CYS A 301 -2.04 2.29 -29.16
CA CYS A 301 -0.68 1.87 -29.52
C CYS A 301 0.34 3.02 -29.45
N PRO A 302 0.06 4.26 -29.92
CA PRO A 302 0.99 5.38 -29.74
C PRO A 302 1.41 5.67 -28.29
N PRO A 303 0.50 5.89 -27.31
CA PRO A 303 0.90 6.10 -25.92
C PRO A 303 1.56 4.85 -25.33
N ALA A 304 1.11 3.63 -25.69
CA ALA A 304 1.77 2.40 -25.26
C ALA A 304 3.21 2.29 -25.76
N ARG A 305 3.51 2.72 -27.00
CA ARG A 305 4.88 2.80 -27.52
C ARG A 305 5.73 3.78 -26.73
N SER A 306 5.19 4.93 -26.36
CA SER A 306 5.89 5.90 -25.50
C SER A 306 6.26 5.26 -24.16
N LEU A 307 5.28 4.65 -23.48
CA LEU A 307 5.52 3.93 -22.22
C LEU A 307 6.55 2.80 -22.38
N ARG A 308 6.35 1.93 -23.37
CA ARG A 308 7.24 0.81 -23.68
C ARG A 308 8.67 1.28 -23.93
N ASN A 309 8.86 2.31 -24.75
CA ASN A 309 10.19 2.77 -25.11
C ASN A 309 10.90 3.38 -23.88
N ALA A 310 10.18 4.10 -23.01
CA ALA A 310 10.74 4.59 -21.75
C ALA A 310 11.16 3.43 -20.84
N VAL A 311 10.30 2.41 -20.69
CA VAL A 311 10.58 1.20 -19.92
C VAL A 311 11.79 0.44 -20.46
N LEU A 312 11.84 0.18 -21.77
CA LEU A 312 12.96 -0.52 -22.41
C LEU A 312 14.27 0.27 -22.33
N SER A 313 14.23 1.61 -22.32
CA SER A 313 15.44 2.43 -22.17
C SER A 313 16.12 2.29 -20.81
N LEU A 314 15.39 1.83 -19.80
CA LEU A 314 15.92 1.48 -18.47
C LEU A 314 16.49 0.05 -18.41
N GLY A 315 16.46 -0.69 -19.52
CA GLY A 315 16.87 -2.11 -19.55
C GLY A 315 15.83 -3.08 -18.98
N PHE A 316 14.61 -2.62 -18.69
CA PHE A 316 13.55 -3.50 -18.22
C PHE A 316 13.07 -4.43 -19.35
N ALA A 317 12.45 -5.54 -18.96
CA ALA A 317 11.78 -6.42 -19.92
C ALA A 317 10.58 -5.73 -20.59
N LEU A 318 10.19 -6.24 -21.77
CA LEU A 318 8.98 -5.81 -22.46
C LEU A 318 7.77 -5.93 -21.52
N PRO A 319 6.94 -4.88 -21.36
CA PRO A 319 5.74 -4.95 -20.54
C PRO A 319 4.80 -6.09 -20.99
N ILE A 320 4.20 -6.79 -20.03
CA ILE A 320 3.17 -7.79 -20.33
C ILE A 320 2.00 -7.09 -21.04
N GLY A 321 1.42 -7.75 -22.03
CA GLY A 321 0.32 -7.20 -22.83
C GLY A 321 0.76 -6.24 -23.93
N MET A 322 2.07 -6.07 -24.14
CA MET A 322 2.63 -5.27 -25.23
C MET A 322 3.45 -6.09 -26.22
N ASP A 323 3.58 -5.55 -27.44
CA ASP A 323 4.50 -6.03 -28.48
C ASP A 323 5.63 -5.01 -28.74
N SER A 324 6.74 -5.45 -29.35
CA SER A 324 7.88 -4.60 -29.72
C SER A 324 7.65 -3.75 -30.97
N GLY A 325 6.67 -4.12 -31.82
CA GLY A 325 6.38 -3.49 -33.11
C GLY A 325 5.55 -2.20 -33.02
N ARG A 326 4.89 -1.87 -34.14
CA ARG A 326 4.03 -0.67 -34.22
C ARG A 326 2.74 -0.85 -33.41
N ASP A 327 2.16 -2.04 -33.43
CA ASP A 327 0.94 -2.38 -32.72
C ASP A 327 1.26 -2.82 -31.30
N ALA A 328 1.61 -1.84 -30.48
CA ALA A 328 2.23 -2.07 -29.18
C ALA A 328 1.30 -2.61 -28.10
N VAL A 329 -0.02 -2.64 -28.29
CA VAL A 329 -0.96 -3.26 -27.34
C VAL A 329 -1.53 -4.52 -27.98
N LEU A 330 -1.35 -5.66 -27.31
CA LEU A 330 -1.84 -6.94 -27.79
C LEU A 330 -3.37 -7.02 -27.69
N TYR A 331 -4.01 -7.69 -28.65
CA TYR A 331 -5.43 -8.01 -28.57
C TYR A 331 -5.73 -8.85 -27.31
N GLY A 332 -6.90 -8.63 -26.71
CA GLY A 332 -7.30 -9.30 -25.47
C GLY A 332 -6.75 -8.66 -24.19
N PHE A 333 -5.84 -7.68 -24.30
CA PHE A 333 -5.31 -6.95 -23.14
C PHE A 333 -5.99 -5.59 -22.98
N SER A 334 -6.48 -5.31 -21.77
CA SER A 334 -6.95 -3.98 -21.40
C SER A 334 -5.77 -2.97 -21.46
N PRO A 335 -5.90 -1.83 -22.17
CA PRO A 335 -4.82 -0.85 -22.27
C PRO A 335 -4.43 -0.22 -20.91
N SER A 336 -5.34 -0.24 -19.93
CA SER A 336 -5.07 0.28 -18.58
C SER A 336 -4.61 -0.82 -17.63
N THR A 337 -5.44 -1.85 -17.41
CA THR A 337 -5.26 -2.83 -16.34
C THR A 337 -4.60 -4.14 -16.79
N GLY A 338 -4.64 -4.43 -18.10
CA GLY A 338 -4.08 -5.67 -18.68
C GLY A 338 -2.58 -5.59 -18.92
N ILE A 339 -2.05 -4.39 -19.11
CA ILE A 339 -0.62 -4.17 -19.31
C ILE A 339 0.09 -4.13 -17.96
N LYS A 340 1.25 -4.79 -17.84
CA LYS A 340 2.05 -4.79 -16.61
C LYS A 340 3.49 -4.36 -16.87
N VAL A 341 3.93 -3.31 -16.18
CA VAL A 341 5.33 -2.87 -16.16
C VAL A 341 6.00 -3.44 -14.91
N ASN A 342 7.19 -4.01 -15.08
CA ASN A 342 8.00 -4.57 -14.00
C ASN A 342 9.16 -3.63 -13.70
N ASN A 343 9.23 -3.11 -12.47
CA ASN A 343 10.35 -2.31 -12.02
C ASN A 343 11.43 -3.23 -11.45
N THR A 344 12.62 -3.22 -12.04
CA THR A 344 13.77 -4.01 -11.58
C THR A 344 14.84 -3.16 -10.89
N LEU A 345 14.57 -1.88 -10.61
CA LEU A 345 15.46 -1.00 -9.86
C LEU A 345 15.27 -1.20 -8.36
N ASP A 346 16.23 -0.68 -7.60
CA ASP A 346 16.27 -0.76 -6.14
C ASP A 346 15.31 0.23 -5.46
N TYR A 347 14.81 1.23 -6.20
CA TYR A 347 13.86 2.21 -5.69
C TYR A 347 12.53 2.21 -6.46
N PRO A 348 11.43 2.71 -5.86
CA PRO A 348 10.19 2.90 -6.59
C PRO A 348 10.37 3.82 -7.78
N ILE A 349 9.64 3.55 -8.86
CA ILE A 349 9.54 4.44 -10.01
C ILE A 349 8.15 5.06 -10.12
N LYS A 350 8.09 6.31 -10.60
CA LYS A 350 6.86 6.99 -10.99
C LYS A 350 6.84 7.20 -12.50
N ILE A 351 5.79 6.70 -13.15
CA ILE A 351 5.50 6.92 -14.56
C ILE A 351 4.68 8.20 -14.68
N GLN A 352 5.21 9.19 -15.41
CA GLN A 352 4.50 10.42 -15.74
C GLN A 352 4.22 10.45 -17.25
N MET A 353 2.97 10.61 -17.64
CA MET A 353 2.55 10.68 -19.04
C MET A 353 1.65 11.89 -19.26
N TRP A 354 1.84 12.58 -20.37
CA TRP A 354 0.97 13.69 -20.78
C TRP A 354 0.90 13.80 -22.30
N THR A 355 -0.03 14.62 -22.78
CA THR A 355 -0.18 14.92 -24.22
C THR A 355 -0.07 16.41 -24.48
N GLU A 356 0.48 16.79 -25.63
CA GLU A 356 0.47 18.17 -26.13
C GLU A 356 -0.14 18.23 -27.53
N GLY A 357 -0.95 19.25 -27.77
CA GLY A 357 -1.69 19.42 -29.03
C GLY A 357 -2.94 18.54 -29.14
N SER A 358 -3.41 18.32 -30.37
CA SER A 358 -4.62 17.58 -30.69
C SER A 358 -4.54 16.95 -32.09
N GLY A 359 -5.52 16.09 -32.41
CA GLY A 359 -5.60 15.36 -33.67
C GLY A 359 -4.40 14.45 -33.93
N ALA A 360 -4.17 14.14 -35.21
CA ALA A 360 -3.08 13.29 -35.65
C ALA A 360 -1.67 13.78 -35.26
N GLY A 361 -1.51 15.10 -35.08
CA GLY A 361 -0.25 15.73 -34.66
C GLY A 361 -0.02 15.74 -33.14
N MET A 362 -0.96 15.22 -32.35
CA MET A 362 -0.83 15.17 -30.89
C MET A 362 0.43 14.42 -30.48
N ARG A 363 1.25 15.08 -29.67
CA ARG A 363 2.45 14.51 -29.06
C ARG A 363 2.09 13.84 -27.75
N ILE A 364 2.72 12.70 -27.49
CA ILE A 364 2.46 11.88 -26.32
C ILE A 364 3.78 11.58 -25.66
N TYR A 365 3.95 12.03 -24.42
CA TYR A 365 5.21 11.95 -23.70
C TYR A 365 5.14 10.93 -22.57
N THR A 366 6.31 10.40 -22.20
CA THR A 366 6.49 9.59 -21.00
C THR A 366 7.83 9.90 -20.37
N ASN A 367 7.79 10.32 -19.11
CA ASN A 367 8.95 10.34 -18.23
C ASN A 367 8.83 9.20 -17.20
N ILE A 368 9.96 8.63 -16.82
CA ILE A 368 10.06 7.77 -15.64
C ILE A 368 11.00 8.46 -14.66
N TYR A 369 10.53 8.60 -13.42
CA TYR A 369 11.30 9.12 -12.30
C TYR A 369 11.57 7.99 -11.32
N GLU A 370 12.79 7.89 -10.81
CA GLU A 370 13.14 7.04 -9.69
C GLU A 370 13.06 7.86 -8.40
N LEU A 371 12.45 7.29 -7.35
CA LEU A 371 12.24 7.94 -6.05
C LEU A 371 13.38 7.53 -5.10
N ILE A 372 14.49 8.27 -5.13
CA ILE A 372 15.72 7.90 -4.42
C ILE A 372 15.76 8.63 -3.06
N PRO A 373 15.95 7.93 -1.92
CA PRO A 373 16.16 8.53 -0.61
C PRO A 373 17.33 9.53 -0.60
N ASN A 374 17.13 10.69 0.03
CA ASN A 374 18.06 11.82 -0.03
C ASN A 374 19.42 11.53 0.64
N ASP A 375 19.45 10.64 1.62
CA ASP A 375 20.66 10.15 2.28
C ASP A 375 21.47 9.21 1.40
N HIS A 376 20.84 8.49 0.46
CA HIS A 376 21.52 7.61 -0.48
C HIS A 376 22.16 8.37 -1.65
N ILE A 377 21.65 9.56 -1.99
CA ILE A 377 22.24 10.45 -3.01
C ILE A 377 23.58 11.03 -2.53
N LYS A 378 23.78 11.21 -1.22
CA LYS A 378 25.04 11.74 -0.65
C LYS A 378 26.23 10.79 -0.78
N ASN A 379 25.99 9.50 -0.99
CA ASN A 379 27.06 8.51 -1.18
C ASN A 379 27.48 8.33 -2.65
N SER A 380 26.72 8.87 -3.62
CA SER A 380 27.10 8.80 -5.04
C SER A 380 27.99 9.96 -5.50
N THR A 381 28.16 11.03 -4.70
CA THR A 381 29.01 12.18 -5.02
C THR A 381 30.49 12.02 -4.63
N ASN A 382 30.89 10.85 -4.11
CA ASN A 382 32.30 10.53 -3.83
C ASN A 382 32.95 9.58 -4.84
N SER A 383 32.37 9.38 -6.03
CA SER A 383 33.06 8.69 -7.12
C SER A 383 32.93 9.41 -8.45
N THR A 384 34.10 9.69 -9.04
CA THR A 384 34.37 10.21 -10.39
C THR A 384 34.05 11.67 -10.68
N ASN A 385 34.96 12.55 -10.23
CA ASN A 385 35.45 13.61 -11.10
C ASN A 385 36.07 12.94 -12.34
N ASN A 386 35.35 12.94 -13.47
CA ASN A 386 35.99 12.71 -14.76
C ASN A 386 36.03 14.07 -15.48
N THR A 387 37.24 14.60 -15.51
CA THR A 387 37.67 15.79 -16.25
C THR A 387 37.17 15.75 -17.70
N ASP A 388 36.37 16.74 -18.07
CA ASP A 388 36.24 17.19 -19.45
C ASP A 388 37.63 17.59 -19.96
N SER A 389 38.19 16.77 -20.84
CA SER A 389 39.28 17.18 -21.71
C SER A 389 38.70 17.46 -23.10
N THR A 390 38.46 18.74 -23.34
CA THR A 390 38.24 19.29 -24.67
C THR A 390 39.52 19.15 -25.49
N ASN A 391 39.60 18.11 -26.32
CA ASN A 391 40.57 18.06 -27.41
C ASN A 391 39.97 18.71 -28.65
N THR A 392 40.22 20.01 -28.78
CA THR A 392 40.32 20.70 -30.07
C THR A 392 41.46 20.08 -30.87
N THR A 393 41.17 19.52 -32.04
CA THR A 393 42.17 19.33 -33.10
C THR A 393 41.75 20.13 -34.33
N ASN A 394 42.53 21.17 -34.59
CA ASN A 394 42.66 21.80 -35.89
C ASN A 394 43.33 20.81 -36.86
N ASN A 395 42.69 20.58 -38.01
CA ASN A 395 43.29 20.67 -39.35
C ASN A 395 42.20 20.53 -40.41
#